data_AF-A0A518BWA4-F1
#
_entry.id   AF-A0A518BWA4-F1
#
_cell.length_a   1.000
_cell.length_b   1.000
_cell.length_c   1.000
_cell.angle_alpha   90.00
_cell.angle_beta   90.00
_cell.angle_gamma   90.00
#
_symmetry.space_group_name_H-M   'P 1'
#
loop_
_entity.id
_entity.type
_entity.pdbx_description
1 polymer ?
#
loop_
_entity_poly.entity_id
_entity_poly.type
_entity_poly.pdbx_seq_one_letter_code
_entity_poly.pdbx_strand_id
1 'polypeptide(L)'
;MAKLSDADRQLLEGVRAKDPAAWQQLVDRYHGRLIAFARRHGPRSTDAEDVVQEALISFLTSLDGYRGDASLETYLFTILRRRLIDARRSRRVPLCEASIRSDEDGSPIERAPGPEETASWYARRDENQQQLREALVSGLDNLVRKYRDALNFRDLMIVEAVFYAQLKNREVAELIEGASASHVAVIKHRAIDAIRQSVTEALGDSRAAESIDDAGDLLTEVWEASRPSCPKRNTLGANLLGTLEPEWSAYITFHVDVLGCSACRANRDDLQQATADPAASVIRNRILESTVGFLSRP
;
A
#
# COMPACT_ATOMS: atom_id res chain seq x y z
N MET A 1 -16.55 3.24 -8.09
CA MET A 1 -15.82 4.26 -8.88
C MET A 1 -15.98 5.62 -8.20
N ALA A 2 -14.93 6.11 -7.53
CA ALA A 2 -14.76 7.56 -7.43
C ALA A 2 -14.38 8.02 -8.85
N LYS A 3 -15.40 8.30 -9.67
CA LYS A 3 -15.19 8.84 -11.02
C LYS A 3 -14.38 10.13 -10.87
N LEU A 4 -13.40 10.37 -11.76
CA LEU A 4 -12.75 11.68 -11.86
C LEU A 4 -13.83 12.76 -11.80
N SER A 5 -13.71 13.67 -10.83
CA SER A 5 -14.59 14.83 -10.81
C SER A 5 -14.37 15.63 -12.09
N ASP A 6 -15.40 16.31 -12.60
CA ASP A 6 -15.23 17.15 -13.78
C ASP A 6 -14.16 18.23 -13.56
N ALA A 7 -13.97 18.66 -12.32
CA ALA A 7 -12.88 19.53 -11.90
C ALA A 7 -11.49 18.89 -12.08
N ASP A 8 -11.32 17.60 -11.71
CA ASP A 8 -10.05 16.89 -11.92
C ASP A 8 -9.80 16.64 -13.41
N ARG A 9 -10.85 16.39 -14.21
CA ARG A 9 -10.71 16.21 -15.67
C ARG A 9 -10.24 17.51 -16.34
N GLN A 10 -10.89 18.63 -16.04
CA GLN A 10 -10.52 19.94 -16.59
C GLN A 10 -9.10 20.34 -16.16
N LEU A 11 -8.73 20.06 -14.90
CA LEU A 11 -7.37 20.30 -14.41
C LEU A 11 -6.34 19.50 -15.19
N LEU A 12 -6.59 18.22 -15.46
CA LEU A 12 -5.68 17.36 -16.23
C LEU A 12 -5.58 17.77 -17.71
N GLU A 13 -6.68 18.20 -18.32
CA GLU A 13 -6.66 18.73 -19.68
C GLU A 13 -5.78 19.98 -19.79
N GLY A 14 -5.88 20.90 -18.82
CA GLY A 14 -4.99 22.07 -18.74
C GLY A 14 -3.52 21.68 -18.58
N VAL A 15 -3.21 20.70 -17.72
CA VAL A 15 -1.83 20.21 -17.54
C VAL A 15 -1.31 19.56 -18.83
N ARG A 16 -2.12 18.78 -19.55
CA ARG A 16 -1.76 18.21 -20.87
C ARG A 16 -1.51 19.29 -21.93
N ALA A 17 -2.29 20.37 -21.89
CA ALA A 17 -2.09 21.54 -22.73
C ALA A 17 -0.87 22.39 -22.34
N LYS A 18 -0.11 21.96 -21.31
CA LYS A 18 1.06 22.68 -20.75
C LYS A 18 0.70 24.06 -20.22
N ASP A 19 -0.52 24.24 -19.70
CA ASP A 19 -0.94 25.47 -19.04
C ASP A 19 -0.28 25.60 -17.66
N PRO A 20 0.56 26.63 -17.43
CA PRO A 20 1.19 26.85 -16.13
C PRO A 20 0.19 27.07 -14.98
N ALA A 21 -0.98 27.65 -15.26
CA ALA A 21 -1.99 27.91 -14.24
C ALA A 21 -2.64 26.60 -13.75
N ALA A 22 -2.97 25.70 -14.67
CA ALA A 22 -3.45 24.36 -14.34
C ALA A 22 -2.40 23.54 -13.56
N TRP A 23 -1.12 23.63 -13.94
CA TRP A 23 -0.04 22.99 -13.19
C TRP A 23 0.09 23.52 -11.77
N GLN A 24 0.08 24.85 -11.60
CA GLN A 24 0.15 25.47 -10.27
C GLN A 24 -1.00 25.02 -9.37
N GLN A 25 -2.24 25.00 -9.89
CA GLN A 25 -3.41 24.54 -9.15
C GLN A 25 -3.30 23.07 -8.71
N LEU A 26 -2.73 22.20 -9.56
CA LEU A 26 -2.48 20.80 -9.20
C LEU A 26 -1.44 20.71 -8.09
N VAL A 27 -0.31 21.41 -8.22
CA VAL A 27 0.75 21.42 -7.20
C VAL A 27 0.19 21.93 -5.87
N ASP A 28 -0.52 23.06 -5.85
CA ASP A 28 -1.08 23.63 -4.62
C ASP A 28 -2.06 22.65 -3.92
N ARG A 29 -2.83 21.89 -4.71
CA ARG A 29 -3.83 20.93 -4.19
C ARG A 29 -3.23 19.66 -3.60
N TYR A 30 -2.09 19.19 -4.11
CA TYR A 30 -1.54 17.87 -3.74
C TYR A 30 -0.20 17.95 -2.99
N HIS A 31 0.61 18.99 -3.19
CA HIS A 31 1.97 19.12 -2.65
C HIS A 31 2.04 18.86 -1.15
N GLY A 32 1.21 19.54 -0.34
CA GLY A 32 1.24 19.37 1.12
C GLY A 32 0.96 17.93 1.58
N ARG A 33 0.03 17.25 0.91
CA ARG A 33 -0.31 15.84 1.21
C ARG A 33 0.78 14.89 0.73
N LEU A 34 1.38 15.14 -0.44
CA LEU A 34 2.50 14.38 -0.97
C LEU A 34 3.73 14.50 -0.05
N ILE A 35 4.05 15.70 0.43
CA ILE A 35 5.14 15.93 1.39
C ILE A 35 4.88 15.21 2.71
N ALA A 36 3.67 15.34 3.26
CA ALA A 36 3.30 14.64 4.50
C ALA A 36 3.44 13.12 4.34
N PHE A 37 3.00 12.58 3.20
CA PHE A 37 3.16 11.17 2.87
C PHE A 37 4.64 10.78 2.73
N ALA A 38 5.43 11.52 1.98
CA ALA A 38 6.86 11.29 1.79
C ALA A 38 7.64 11.35 3.11
N ARG A 39 7.33 12.30 4.01
CA ARG A 39 7.95 12.37 5.34
C ARG A 39 7.58 11.15 6.21
N ARG A 40 6.34 10.71 6.13
CA ARG A 40 5.84 9.55 6.91
C ARG A 40 6.34 8.21 6.36
N HIS A 41 6.47 8.12 5.04
CA HIS A 41 6.76 6.89 4.30
C HIS A 41 8.12 6.91 3.59
N GLY A 42 8.99 7.87 3.85
CA GLY A 42 10.32 7.96 3.28
C GLY A 42 11.42 7.47 4.22
N PRO A 43 12.66 7.34 3.72
CA PRO A 43 13.86 7.23 4.55
C PRO A 43 14.08 8.52 5.34
N ARG A 44 14.59 8.43 6.59
CA ARG A 44 14.86 9.62 7.43
C ARG A 44 15.89 10.61 6.85
N SER A 45 16.75 10.18 5.92
CA SER A 45 17.81 11.01 5.34
C SER A 45 17.62 11.31 3.86
N THR A 46 16.42 11.08 3.34
CA THR A 46 16.05 11.55 2.00
C THR A 46 15.18 12.77 2.19
N ASP A 47 15.44 13.84 1.43
CA ASP A 47 14.57 15.01 1.46
C ASP A 47 13.21 14.63 0.87
N ALA A 48 12.16 14.88 1.64
CA ALA A 48 10.80 14.62 1.19
C ALA A 48 10.42 15.53 0.02
N GLU A 49 10.99 16.75 -0.03
CA GLU A 49 10.77 17.71 -1.10
C GLU A 49 11.36 17.21 -2.41
N ASP A 50 12.58 16.68 -2.39
CA ASP A 50 13.23 16.10 -3.58
C ASP A 50 12.41 14.93 -4.16
N VAL A 51 11.97 14.00 -3.30
CA VAL A 51 11.21 12.83 -3.75
C VAL A 51 9.85 13.22 -4.32
N VAL A 52 9.19 14.22 -3.71
CA VAL A 52 7.92 14.75 -4.23
C VAL A 52 8.14 15.47 -5.55
N GLN A 53 9.22 16.23 -5.70
CA GLN A 53 9.58 16.86 -6.95
C GLN A 53 9.80 15.82 -8.06
N GLU A 54 10.58 14.77 -7.80
CA GLU A 54 10.78 13.66 -8.74
C GLU A 54 9.46 12.96 -9.09
N ALA A 55 8.57 12.78 -8.12
CA ALA A 55 7.25 12.19 -8.34
C ALA A 55 6.37 13.07 -9.23
N LEU A 56 6.36 14.39 -9.01
CA LEU A 56 5.63 15.36 -9.84
C LEU A 56 6.18 15.44 -11.27
N ILE A 57 7.50 15.40 -11.44
CA ILE A 57 8.14 15.30 -12.77
C ILE A 57 7.73 13.99 -13.45
N SER A 58 7.79 12.87 -12.72
CA SER A 58 7.40 11.56 -13.24
C SER A 58 5.94 11.54 -13.68
N PHE A 59 5.06 12.16 -12.87
CA PHE A 59 3.65 12.33 -13.18
C PHE A 59 3.45 13.09 -14.50
N LEU A 60 4.16 14.20 -14.71
CA LEU A 60 4.08 14.94 -15.99
C LEU A 60 4.49 14.06 -17.17
N THR A 61 5.55 13.26 -17.03
CA THR A 61 6.02 12.38 -18.12
C THR A 61 5.10 11.19 -18.40
N SER A 62 4.28 10.77 -17.43
CA SER A 62 3.39 9.62 -17.57
C SER A 62 1.93 9.99 -17.80
N LEU A 63 1.59 11.29 -17.74
CA LEU A 63 0.22 11.81 -17.82
C LEU A 63 -0.48 11.52 -19.16
N ASP A 64 0.29 11.45 -20.25
CA ASP A 64 -0.23 11.13 -21.59
C ASP A 64 -0.80 9.70 -21.65
N GLY A 65 -0.31 8.79 -20.80
CA GLY A 65 -0.82 7.41 -20.68
C GLY A 65 -1.95 7.22 -19.67
N TYR A 66 -2.38 8.28 -18.97
CA TYR A 66 -3.39 8.17 -17.91
C TYR A 66 -4.82 8.14 -18.50
N ARG A 67 -5.48 6.99 -18.34
CA ARG A 67 -6.82 6.69 -18.91
C ARG A 67 -7.99 7.03 -17.97
N GLY A 68 -7.72 7.43 -16.73
CA GLY A 68 -8.75 7.80 -15.75
C GLY A 68 -9.38 6.63 -14.98
N ASP A 69 -8.74 5.45 -15.04
CA ASP A 69 -9.18 4.23 -14.33
C ASP A 69 -8.99 4.35 -12.80
N ALA A 70 -8.07 5.22 -12.38
CA ALA A 70 -7.74 5.56 -11.00
C ALA A 70 -8.12 7.01 -10.70
N SER A 71 -8.30 7.39 -9.43
CA SER A 71 -8.44 8.82 -9.10
C SER A 71 -7.11 9.57 -9.33
N LEU A 72 -7.16 10.88 -9.62
CA LEU A 72 -5.93 11.68 -9.80
C LEU A 72 -5.04 11.61 -8.55
N GLU A 73 -5.66 11.64 -7.38
CA GLU A 73 -4.96 11.47 -6.11
C GLU A 73 -4.25 10.12 -6.04
N THR A 74 -4.97 9.03 -6.33
CA THR A 74 -4.37 7.70 -6.25
C THR A 74 -3.18 7.58 -7.18
N TYR A 75 -3.32 8.08 -8.41
CA TYR A 75 -2.25 8.02 -9.40
C TYR A 75 -0.98 8.76 -8.94
N LEU A 76 -1.13 9.97 -8.40
CA LEU A 76 -0.02 10.74 -7.82
C LEU A 76 0.65 10.00 -6.65
N PHE A 77 -0.15 9.45 -5.73
CA PHE A 77 0.37 8.73 -4.57
C PHE A 77 1.03 7.40 -4.96
N THR A 78 0.57 6.73 -6.01
CA THR A 78 1.21 5.54 -6.58
C THR A 78 2.61 5.84 -7.11
N ILE A 79 2.75 6.93 -7.87
CA ILE A 79 4.06 7.37 -8.36
C ILE A 79 4.99 7.69 -7.18
N LEU A 80 4.49 8.47 -6.20
CA LEU A 80 5.26 8.82 -5.01
C LEU A 80 5.70 7.58 -4.21
N ARG A 81 4.81 6.61 -4.01
CA ARG A 81 5.11 5.38 -3.26
C ARG A 81 6.22 4.56 -3.92
N ARG A 82 6.20 4.45 -5.25
CA ARG A 82 7.28 3.80 -6.01
C ARG A 82 8.61 4.50 -5.80
N ARG A 83 8.64 5.84 -5.91
CA ARG A 83 9.84 6.65 -5.66
C ARG A 83 10.40 6.48 -4.24
N LEU A 84 9.54 6.42 -3.23
CA LEU A 84 9.97 6.20 -1.84
C LEU A 84 10.57 4.81 -1.61
N ILE A 85 10.06 3.79 -2.31
CA ILE A 85 10.62 2.43 -2.27
C ILE A 85 11.97 2.39 -2.98
N ASP A 86 12.08 3.00 -4.15
CA ASP A 86 13.33 3.09 -4.91
C ASP A 86 14.43 3.80 -4.10
N ALA A 87 14.10 4.94 -3.48
CA ALA A 87 15.01 5.67 -2.61
C ALA A 87 15.54 4.84 -1.42
N ARG A 88 14.78 3.84 -0.97
CA ARG A 88 15.24 2.88 0.06
C ARG A 88 16.12 1.78 -0.51
N ARG A 89 15.82 1.28 -1.72
CA ARG A 89 16.61 0.24 -2.39
C ARG A 89 18.02 0.74 -2.70
N SER A 90 18.14 1.96 -3.22
CA SER A 90 19.43 2.59 -3.58
C SER A 90 20.39 2.80 -2.39
N ARG A 91 19.92 2.64 -1.14
CA ARG A 91 20.76 2.69 0.07
C ARG A 91 21.37 1.35 0.47
N ARG A 92 20.87 0.23 -0.08
CA ARG A 92 21.39 -1.12 0.24
C ARG A 92 22.36 -1.66 -0.81
N VAL A 93 22.51 -1.01 -1.98
CA VAL A 93 23.42 -1.41 -3.07
C VAL A 93 23.86 -0.17 -3.88
N PRO A 94 25.12 -0.02 -4.33
CA PRO A 94 25.52 1.06 -5.23
C PRO A 94 24.94 0.85 -6.64
N LEU A 95 24.32 1.92 -7.15
CA LEU A 95 23.83 2.27 -8.51
C LEU A 95 23.80 1.20 -9.63
N CYS A 96 22.68 1.18 -10.37
CA CYS A 96 22.66 1.46 -11.81
C CYS A 96 21.25 1.84 -12.30
N GLU A 97 21.22 2.73 -13.29
CA GLU A 97 20.11 3.59 -13.71
C GLU A 97 19.38 3.06 -14.97
N ALA A 98 18.11 3.46 -15.08
CA ALA A 98 17.24 3.57 -16.26
C ALA A 98 16.96 2.35 -17.17
N SER A 99 15.66 2.02 -17.31
CA SER A 99 15.07 1.75 -18.64
C SER A 99 13.54 1.87 -18.61
N ILE A 100 13.01 2.90 -19.27
CA ILE A 100 11.60 3.05 -19.63
C ILE A 100 11.45 2.51 -21.05
N ARG A 101 10.55 1.55 -21.27
CA ARG A 101 10.08 1.18 -22.61
C ARG A 101 8.55 1.07 -22.61
N SER A 102 7.97 1.85 -23.52
CA SER A 102 6.58 1.93 -23.96
C SER A 102 6.21 0.68 -24.76
N ASP A 103 4.94 0.27 -24.73
CA ASP A 103 4.31 -0.53 -25.80
C ASP A 103 2.80 -0.20 -25.86
N GLU A 104 2.30 -0.07 -27.10
CA GLU A 104 1.00 0.45 -27.56
C GLU A 104 -0.06 -0.64 -27.82
N ASP A 105 -1.35 -0.26 -27.88
CA ASP A 105 -2.38 -0.63 -28.90
C ASP A 105 -3.84 -0.69 -28.36
N GLY A 106 -4.81 -0.26 -29.19
CA GLY A 106 -6.23 -0.65 -29.13
C GLY A 106 -7.27 0.48 -28.95
N SER A 107 -8.07 0.75 -30.00
CA SER A 107 -9.00 1.89 -30.20
C SER A 107 -10.52 1.49 -30.15
N PRO A 108 -11.54 2.34 -30.46
CA PRO A 108 -12.71 2.59 -29.59
C PRO A 108 -14.09 2.17 -30.16
N ILE A 109 -15.12 2.04 -29.30
CA ILE A 109 -16.54 2.02 -29.74
C ILE A 109 -17.43 2.87 -28.80
N GLU A 110 -18.21 3.75 -29.44
CA GLU A 110 -19.15 4.75 -28.91
C GLU A 110 -20.38 4.18 -28.17
N ARG A 111 -20.88 4.88 -27.13
CA ARG A 111 -22.33 5.07 -26.92
C ARG A 111 -22.71 6.19 -25.93
N ALA A 112 -23.79 6.87 -26.28
CA ALA A 112 -24.40 8.09 -25.72
C ALA A 112 -25.15 7.90 -24.36
N PRO A 113 -25.56 8.98 -23.65
CA PRO A 113 -25.97 8.96 -22.24
C PRO A 113 -27.45 8.54 -22.01
N GLY A 114 -27.71 7.85 -20.88
CA GLY A 114 -29.03 7.49 -20.37
C GLY A 114 -29.42 8.23 -19.07
N PRO A 115 -30.68 8.08 -18.59
CA PRO A 115 -31.47 9.13 -17.93
C PRO A 115 -31.27 9.33 -16.40
N GLU A 116 -31.58 10.56 -15.97
CA GLU A 116 -31.49 11.24 -14.65
C GLU A 116 -31.24 10.41 -13.37
N GLU A 117 -30.09 10.69 -12.73
CA GLU A 117 -29.63 10.15 -11.44
C GLU A 117 -30.42 10.75 -10.26
N THR A 118 -31.33 9.99 -9.66
CA THR A 118 -32.17 10.41 -8.51
C THR A 118 -31.44 10.24 -7.16
N ALA A 119 -31.80 10.99 -6.11
CA ALA A 119 -31.21 10.87 -4.76
C ALA A 119 -31.23 9.44 -4.16
N SER A 120 -32.25 8.63 -4.46
CA SER A 120 -32.31 7.20 -4.07
C SER A 120 -31.22 6.34 -4.74
N TRP A 121 -30.74 6.76 -5.91
CA TRP A 121 -29.64 6.12 -6.63
C TRP A 121 -28.30 6.38 -5.95
N TYR A 122 -28.07 7.60 -5.45
CA TYR A 122 -26.88 7.96 -4.66
C TYR A 122 -26.82 7.19 -3.33
N ALA A 123 -27.93 7.07 -2.60
CA ALA A 123 -27.98 6.32 -1.34
C ALA A 123 -27.69 4.82 -1.53
N ARG A 124 -28.31 4.18 -2.53
CA ARG A 124 -28.04 2.76 -2.86
C ARG A 124 -26.59 2.52 -3.32
N ARG A 125 -26.02 3.50 -4.02
CA ARG A 125 -24.63 3.44 -4.46
C ARG A 125 -23.65 3.50 -3.29
N ASP A 126 -23.94 4.32 -2.28
CA ASP A 126 -23.12 4.45 -1.06
C ASP A 126 -23.16 3.16 -0.22
N GLU A 127 -24.36 2.62 -0.01
CA GLU A 127 -24.56 1.36 0.72
C GLU A 127 -23.85 0.17 0.05
N ASN A 128 -23.99 0.02 -1.27
CA ASN A 128 -23.29 -1.02 -2.02
C ASN A 128 -21.76 -0.86 -1.96
N GLN A 129 -21.25 0.38 -1.94
CA GLN A 129 -19.81 0.64 -1.80
C GLN A 129 -19.31 0.27 -0.40
N GLN A 130 -20.08 0.56 0.63
CA GLN A 130 -19.75 0.19 2.00
C GLN A 130 -19.71 -1.33 2.17
N GLN A 131 -20.71 -2.05 1.66
CA GLN A 131 -20.74 -3.51 1.69
C GLN A 131 -19.55 -4.12 0.95
N LEU A 132 -19.20 -3.58 -0.23
CA LEU A 132 -18.01 -4.01 -0.97
C LEU A 132 -16.73 -3.79 -0.17
N ARG A 133 -16.58 -2.62 0.47
CA ARG A 133 -15.42 -2.31 1.32
C ARG A 133 -15.30 -3.30 2.48
N GLU A 134 -16.39 -3.60 3.17
CA GLU A 134 -16.41 -4.58 4.27
C GLU A 134 -16.04 -5.99 3.80
N ALA A 135 -16.58 -6.41 2.65
CA ALA A 135 -16.24 -7.68 2.02
C ALA A 135 -14.75 -7.75 1.63
N LEU A 136 -14.19 -6.66 1.11
CA LEU A 136 -12.77 -6.55 0.79
C LEU A 136 -11.89 -6.59 2.04
N VAL A 137 -12.26 -5.90 3.13
CA VAL A 137 -11.54 -5.96 4.41
C VAL A 137 -11.48 -7.42 4.89
N SER A 138 -12.62 -8.10 4.92
CA SER A 138 -12.70 -9.51 5.34
C SER A 138 -11.87 -10.43 4.44
N GLY A 139 -11.97 -10.27 3.11
CA GLY A 139 -11.21 -11.06 2.15
C GLY A 139 -9.69 -10.86 2.29
N LEU A 140 -9.24 -9.62 2.48
CA LEU A 140 -7.83 -9.30 2.71
C LEU A 140 -7.32 -9.87 4.04
N ASP A 141 -8.09 -9.74 5.12
CA ASP A 141 -7.74 -10.30 6.43
C ASP A 141 -7.61 -11.83 6.36
N ASN A 142 -8.54 -12.50 5.67
CA ASN A 142 -8.50 -13.94 5.48
C ASN A 142 -7.30 -14.39 4.63
N LEU A 143 -7.01 -13.66 3.55
CA LEU A 143 -5.86 -13.92 2.70
C LEU A 143 -4.55 -13.81 3.49
N VAL A 144 -4.35 -12.70 4.22
CA VAL A 144 -3.14 -12.49 5.01
C VAL A 144 -3.01 -13.52 6.13
N ARG A 145 -4.11 -13.81 6.83
CA ARG A 145 -4.14 -14.83 7.88
C ARG A 145 -3.71 -16.20 7.35
N LYS A 146 -4.22 -16.60 6.18
CA LYS A 146 -3.85 -17.86 5.51
C LYS A 146 -2.34 -17.96 5.27
N TYR A 147 -1.71 -16.90 4.77
CA TYR A 147 -0.26 -16.90 4.58
C TYR A 147 0.51 -16.94 5.91
N ARG A 148 0.06 -16.19 6.91
CA ARG A 148 0.69 -16.12 8.22
C ARG A 148 0.62 -17.46 8.97
N ASP A 149 -0.54 -18.10 8.98
CA ASP A 149 -0.75 -19.38 9.67
C ASP A 149 0.03 -20.51 9.00
N ALA A 150 0.25 -20.43 7.68
CA ALA A 150 1.10 -21.35 6.92
C ALA A 150 2.59 -20.98 6.93
N LEU A 151 3.00 -19.91 7.63
CA LEU A 151 4.34 -19.31 7.60
C LEU A 151 4.87 -19.02 6.18
N ASN A 152 3.97 -18.86 5.20
CA ASN A 152 4.31 -18.54 3.83
C ASN A 152 4.45 -17.02 3.66
N PHE A 153 5.46 -16.47 4.35
CA PHE A 153 5.74 -15.04 4.31
C PHE A 153 6.25 -14.58 2.96
N ARG A 154 6.86 -15.47 2.18
CA ARG A 154 7.35 -15.13 0.85
C ARG A 154 6.25 -14.68 -0.08
N ASP A 155 5.16 -15.44 -0.14
CA ASP A 155 3.99 -15.05 -0.93
C ASP A 155 3.28 -13.85 -0.33
N LEU A 156 3.24 -13.72 1.00
CA LEU A 156 2.70 -12.53 1.66
C LEU A 156 3.49 -11.27 1.29
N MET A 157 4.82 -11.33 1.24
CA MET A 157 5.67 -10.22 0.79
C MET A 157 5.36 -9.84 -0.67
N ILE A 158 5.13 -10.83 -1.54
CA ILE A 158 4.72 -10.58 -2.94
C ILE A 158 3.36 -9.88 -2.98
N VAL A 159 2.36 -10.41 -2.28
CA VAL A 159 1.00 -9.85 -2.22
C VAL A 159 1.03 -8.42 -1.70
N GLU A 160 1.78 -8.16 -0.62
CA GLU A 160 1.92 -6.83 -0.06
C GLU A 160 2.66 -5.88 -1.02
N ALA A 161 3.72 -6.34 -1.68
CA ALA A 161 4.45 -5.54 -2.67
C ALA A 161 3.56 -5.16 -3.88
N VAL A 162 2.69 -6.07 -4.32
CA VAL A 162 1.81 -5.85 -5.46
C VAL A 162 0.61 -4.97 -5.09
N PHE A 163 -0.09 -5.26 -3.99
CA PHE A 163 -1.35 -4.57 -3.68
C PHE A 163 -1.17 -3.32 -2.82
N TYR A 164 -0.25 -3.34 -1.85
CA TYR A 164 0.00 -2.17 -1.02
C TYR A 164 1.02 -1.23 -1.67
N ALA A 165 2.13 -1.77 -2.15
CA ALA A 165 3.18 -0.96 -2.76
C ALA A 165 2.97 -0.66 -4.26
N GLN A 166 1.99 -1.31 -4.89
CA GLN A 166 1.67 -1.14 -6.32
C GLN A 166 2.89 -1.29 -7.26
N LEU A 167 3.80 -2.19 -6.89
CA LEU A 167 4.98 -2.50 -7.69
C LEU A 167 4.62 -3.43 -8.86
N LYS A 168 5.30 -3.24 -9.98
CA LYS A 168 5.17 -4.12 -11.15
C LYS A 168 5.81 -5.48 -10.85
N ASN A 169 5.32 -6.54 -11.50
CA ASN A 169 5.79 -7.91 -11.25
C ASN A 169 7.32 -8.07 -11.35
N ARG A 170 7.95 -7.37 -12.30
CA ARG A 170 9.41 -7.37 -12.45
C ARG A 170 10.12 -6.73 -11.24
N GLU A 171 9.64 -5.58 -10.77
CA GLU A 171 10.22 -4.86 -9.64
C GLU A 171 10.06 -5.65 -8.33
N VAL A 172 9.00 -6.44 -8.21
CA VAL A 172 8.77 -7.37 -7.08
C VAL A 172 9.72 -8.55 -7.16
N ALA A 173 9.93 -9.12 -8.34
CA ALA A 173 10.88 -10.22 -8.56
C ALA A 173 12.33 -9.81 -8.25
N GLU A 174 12.71 -8.57 -8.60
CA GLU A 174 14.01 -8.00 -8.23
C GLU A 174 14.12 -7.72 -6.72
N LEU A 175 12.99 -7.49 -6.03
CA LEU A 175 12.97 -7.17 -4.61
C LEU A 175 13.04 -8.40 -3.70
N ILE A 176 12.42 -9.51 -4.13
CA ILE A 176 12.23 -10.70 -3.30
C ILE A 176 13.12 -11.81 -3.85
N GLU A 177 14.10 -12.22 -3.05
CA GLU A 177 15.09 -13.21 -3.46
C GLU A 177 14.44 -14.51 -3.96
N GLY A 178 14.98 -15.01 -5.07
CA GLY A 178 14.54 -16.21 -5.76
C GLY A 178 13.19 -16.10 -6.46
N ALA A 179 12.48 -14.97 -6.42
CA ALA A 179 11.19 -14.80 -7.10
C ALA A 179 11.41 -14.44 -8.58
N SER A 180 10.58 -14.98 -9.47
CA SER A 180 10.54 -14.60 -10.88
C SER A 180 9.28 -13.78 -11.18
N ALA A 181 9.29 -12.98 -12.24
CA ALA A 181 8.11 -12.20 -12.65
C ALA A 181 6.88 -13.10 -12.92
N SER A 182 7.11 -14.31 -13.46
CA SER A 182 6.06 -15.32 -13.67
C SER A 182 5.54 -15.87 -12.35
N HIS A 183 6.42 -16.12 -11.37
CA HIS A 183 6.01 -16.52 -10.03
C HIS A 183 5.14 -15.43 -9.37
N VAL A 184 5.56 -14.17 -9.45
CA VAL A 184 4.78 -13.02 -8.94
C VAL A 184 3.41 -12.94 -9.61
N ALA A 185 3.33 -13.13 -10.93
CA ALA A 185 2.06 -13.13 -11.65
C ALA A 185 1.10 -14.22 -11.14
N VAL A 186 1.62 -15.44 -10.91
CA VAL A 186 0.84 -16.57 -10.39
C VAL A 186 0.32 -16.27 -8.98
N ILE A 187 1.17 -15.72 -8.10
CA ILE A 187 0.77 -15.35 -6.73
C ILE A 187 -0.25 -14.21 -6.76
N LYS A 188 -0.06 -13.19 -7.59
CA LYS A 188 -1.03 -12.10 -7.80
C LYS A 188 -2.39 -12.66 -8.22
N HIS A 189 -2.43 -13.52 -9.23
CA HIS A 189 -3.68 -14.12 -9.72
C HIS A 189 -4.39 -14.92 -8.62
N ARG A 190 -3.66 -15.81 -7.93
CA ARG A 190 -4.20 -16.62 -6.83
C ARG A 190 -4.77 -15.75 -5.70
N ALA A 191 -4.09 -14.66 -5.37
CA ALA A 191 -4.54 -13.74 -4.34
C ALA A 191 -5.81 -12.99 -4.75
N ILE A 192 -5.89 -12.52 -6.00
CA ILE A 192 -7.09 -11.89 -6.56
C ILE A 192 -8.26 -12.88 -6.53
N ASP A 193 -8.05 -14.13 -6.96
CA ASP A 193 -9.09 -15.16 -6.92
C ASP A 193 -9.61 -15.43 -5.51
N ALA A 194 -8.71 -15.51 -4.53
CA ALA A 194 -9.08 -15.71 -3.13
C ALA A 194 -9.90 -14.54 -2.56
N ILE A 195 -9.55 -13.31 -2.92
CA ILE A 195 -10.30 -12.11 -2.54
C ILE A 195 -11.67 -12.12 -3.22
N ARG A 196 -11.73 -12.42 -4.52
CA ARG A 196 -12.98 -12.52 -5.29
C ARG A 196 -13.93 -13.55 -4.72
N GLN A 197 -13.42 -14.73 -4.37
CA GLN A 197 -14.20 -15.77 -3.74
C GLN A 197 -14.79 -15.26 -2.42
N SER A 198 -13.96 -14.64 -1.56
CA SER A 198 -14.41 -14.07 -0.29
C SER A 198 -15.48 -12.98 -0.47
N VAL A 199 -15.32 -12.12 -1.47
CA VAL A 199 -16.30 -11.05 -1.78
C VAL A 199 -17.60 -11.63 -2.32
N THR A 200 -17.52 -12.62 -3.21
CA THR A 200 -18.71 -13.29 -3.78
C THR A 200 -19.50 -14.00 -2.69
N GLU A 201 -18.81 -14.69 -1.77
CA GLU A 201 -19.43 -15.34 -0.62
C GLU A 201 -20.11 -14.35 0.33
N ALA A 202 -19.50 -13.18 0.54
CA ALA A 202 -20.04 -12.14 1.44
C ALA A 202 -21.24 -11.38 0.85
N LEU A 203 -21.21 -11.07 -0.46
CA LEU A 203 -22.22 -10.23 -1.12
C LEU A 203 -23.30 -11.02 -1.85
N GLY A 204 -23.06 -12.30 -2.15
CA GLY A 204 -23.96 -13.12 -2.96
C GLY A 204 -24.06 -12.70 -4.43
N ASP A 205 -23.20 -11.78 -4.90
CA ASP A 205 -23.17 -11.26 -6.26
C ASP A 205 -21.77 -11.36 -6.87
N SER A 206 -21.64 -12.16 -7.94
CA SER A 206 -20.38 -12.33 -8.66
C SER A 206 -19.97 -11.08 -9.46
N ARG A 207 -20.92 -10.21 -9.84
CA ARG A 207 -20.64 -8.98 -10.60
C ARG A 207 -19.85 -7.96 -9.78
N ALA A 208 -20.05 -7.94 -8.47
CA ALA A 208 -19.25 -7.11 -7.56
C ALA A 208 -17.79 -7.57 -7.52
N ALA A 209 -17.53 -8.87 -7.62
CA ALA A 209 -16.18 -9.44 -7.62
C ALA A 209 -15.43 -9.25 -8.95
N GLU A 210 -16.14 -9.15 -10.08
CA GLU A 210 -15.54 -8.82 -11.39
C GLU A 210 -14.94 -7.41 -11.40
N SER A 211 -15.52 -6.48 -10.63
CA SER A 211 -15.01 -5.11 -10.51
C SER A 211 -13.65 -4.98 -9.81
N ILE A 212 -13.14 -6.06 -9.19
CA ILE A 212 -11.91 -6.06 -8.40
C ILE A 212 -10.64 -5.97 -9.28
N ASP A 213 -10.69 -6.46 -10.52
CA ASP A 213 -9.53 -6.41 -11.44
C ASP A 213 -9.11 -4.97 -11.79
N ASP A 214 -10.09 -4.07 -11.86
CA ASP A 214 -9.89 -2.63 -12.09
C ASP A 214 -9.86 -1.83 -10.77
N ALA A 215 -10.13 -2.47 -9.63
CA ALA A 215 -10.18 -1.83 -8.31
C ALA A 215 -8.83 -1.82 -7.59
N GLY A 216 -7.71 -1.76 -8.32
CA GLY A 216 -6.36 -1.68 -7.72
C GLY A 216 -6.24 -0.54 -6.71
N ASP A 217 -6.89 0.59 -7.00
CA ASP A 217 -7.01 1.75 -6.11
C ASP A 217 -7.78 1.44 -4.82
N LEU A 218 -8.96 0.83 -4.93
CA LEU A 218 -9.80 0.52 -3.78
C LEU A 218 -9.17 -0.58 -2.91
N LEU A 219 -8.54 -1.59 -3.52
CA LEU A 219 -7.77 -2.60 -2.80
C LEU A 219 -6.63 -1.96 -1.99
N THR A 220 -5.92 -1.01 -2.59
CA THR A 220 -4.83 -0.28 -1.91
C THR A 220 -5.37 0.58 -0.77
N GLU A 221 -6.46 1.32 -1.01
CA GLU A 221 -7.14 2.15 -0.01
C GLU A 221 -7.61 1.30 1.19
N VAL A 222 -8.30 0.19 0.92
CA VAL A 222 -8.77 -0.74 1.94
C VAL A 222 -7.60 -1.33 2.70
N TRP A 223 -6.52 -1.76 2.01
CA TRP A 223 -5.32 -2.28 2.66
C TRP A 223 -4.66 -1.24 3.57
N GLU A 224 -4.63 0.03 3.18
CA GLU A 224 -4.08 1.12 4.00
C GLU A 224 -4.91 1.41 5.25
N ALA A 225 -6.22 1.32 5.12
CA ALA A 225 -7.17 1.54 6.20
C ALA A 225 -7.19 0.39 7.21
N SER A 226 -7.33 -0.85 6.74
CA SER A 226 -7.46 -2.04 7.60
C SER A 226 -6.11 -2.62 8.06
N ARG A 227 -5.03 -2.37 7.31
CA ARG A 227 -3.66 -2.80 7.62
C ARG A 227 -3.55 -4.30 7.94
N PRO A 228 -4.05 -5.18 7.06
CA PRO A 228 -4.22 -6.60 7.37
C PRO A 228 -2.88 -7.32 7.62
N SER A 229 -1.83 -6.88 6.92
CA SER A 229 -0.45 -7.37 7.01
C SER A 229 0.30 -6.96 8.28
N CYS A 230 -0.09 -5.88 8.94
CA CYS A 230 0.67 -5.33 10.06
C CYS A 230 0.82 -6.36 11.20
N PRO A 231 2.06 -6.65 11.66
CA PRO A 231 2.29 -7.47 12.83
C PRO A 231 1.72 -6.82 14.09
N LYS A 232 1.30 -7.63 15.05
CA LYS A 232 0.89 -7.14 16.37
C LYS A 232 2.08 -6.49 17.08
N ARG A 233 1.80 -5.54 17.99
CA ARG A 233 2.84 -4.83 18.76
C ARG A 233 3.75 -5.78 19.56
N ASN A 234 3.22 -6.87 20.12
CA ASN A 234 4.03 -7.87 20.80
C ASN A 234 4.95 -8.64 19.83
N THR A 235 4.50 -8.92 18.61
CA THR A 235 5.33 -9.50 17.55
C THR A 235 6.47 -8.56 17.16
N LEU A 236 6.20 -7.26 17.00
CA LEU A 236 7.26 -6.27 16.77
C LEU A 236 8.28 -6.22 17.93
N GLY A 237 7.80 -6.33 19.17
CA GLY A 237 8.66 -6.42 20.36
C GLY A 237 9.55 -7.66 20.36
N ALA A 238 8.98 -8.84 20.08
CA ALA A 238 9.73 -10.08 19.95
C ALA A 238 10.80 -10.01 18.83
N ASN A 239 10.48 -9.33 17.72
CA ASN A 239 11.44 -9.10 16.64
C ASN A 239 12.62 -8.22 17.10
N LEU A 240 12.33 -7.14 17.83
CA LEU A 240 13.36 -6.26 18.39
C LEU A 240 14.29 -6.99 19.36
N LEU A 241 13.75 -7.95 20.11
CA LEU A 241 14.51 -8.78 21.04
C LEU A 241 15.22 -9.96 20.37
N GLY A 242 15.02 -10.17 19.07
CA GLY A 242 15.63 -11.28 18.32
C GLY A 242 15.08 -12.67 18.70
N THR A 243 13.85 -12.74 19.24
CA THR A 243 13.25 -14.00 19.73
C THR A 243 12.26 -14.62 18.75
N LEU A 244 12.06 -14.04 17.57
CA LEU A 244 11.19 -14.59 16.53
C LEU A 244 11.92 -15.60 15.65
N GLU A 245 11.13 -16.48 15.04
CA GLU A 245 11.59 -17.37 13.97
C GLU A 245 12.18 -16.57 12.80
N PRO A 246 13.18 -17.12 12.07
CA PRO A 246 13.84 -16.43 10.98
C PRO A 246 12.89 -15.90 9.90
N GLU A 247 11.87 -16.68 9.56
CA GLU A 247 10.87 -16.35 8.53
C GLU A 247 10.04 -15.12 8.94
N TRP A 248 9.63 -15.07 10.21
CA TRP A 248 8.94 -13.93 10.80
C TRP A 248 9.82 -12.67 10.85
N SER A 249 11.09 -12.83 11.24
CA SER A 249 12.04 -11.72 11.29
C SER A 249 12.33 -11.13 9.91
N ALA A 250 12.49 -12.01 8.91
CA ALA A 250 12.64 -11.61 7.51
C ALA A 250 11.40 -10.84 7.01
N TYR A 251 10.19 -11.35 7.30
CA TYR A 251 8.95 -10.68 6.95
C TYR A 251 8.82 -9.29 7.59
N ILE A 252 9.09 -9.17 8.89
CA ILE A 252 8.98 -7.88 9.59
C ILE A 252 9.99 -6.88 9.05
N THR A 253 11.22 -7.33 8.78
CA THR A 253 12.24 -6.49 8.14
C THR A 253 11.78 -5.99 6.77
N PHE A 254 11.21 -6.88 5.95
CA PHE A 254 10.64 -6.49 4.68
C PHE A 254 9.49 -5.47 4.84
N HIS A 255 8.50 -5.77 5.67
CA HIS A 255 7.33 -4.92 5.91
C HIS A 255 7.71 -3.52 6.44
N VAL A 256 8.62 -3.46 7.42
CA VAL A 256 8.95 -2.23 8.16
C VAL A 256 10.08 -1.43 7.52
N ASP A 257 11.07 -2.10 6.95
CA ASP A 257 12.29 -1.45 6.43
C ASP A 257 12.31 -1.35 4.91
N VAL A 258 11.75 -2.34 4.20
CA VAL A 258 11.72 -2.33 2.73
C VAL A 258 10.48 -1.61 2.21
N LEU A 259 9.28 -2.13 2.46
CA LEU A 259 8.02 -1.49 2.06
C LEU A 259 7.74 -0.25 2.90
N GLY A 260 8.12 -0.32 4.16
CA GLY A 260 8.13 0.81 5.03
C GLY A 260 6.76 1.28 5.49
N CYS A 261 6.04 0.36 6.12
CA CYS A 261 4.83 0.66 6.87
C CYS A 261 5.11 1.68 7.99
N SER A 262 4.47 2.84 7.90
CA SER A 262 4.65 3.94 8.87
C SER A 262 4.09 3.61 10.25
N ALA A 263 3.00 2.85 10.32
CA ALA A 263 2.38 2.43 11.57
C ALA A 263 3.27 1.46 12.35
N CYS A 264 3.85 0.47 11.67
CA CYS A 264 4.76 -0.48 12.31
C CYS A 264 6.10 0.16 12.67
N ARG A 265 6.60 1.11 11.87
CA ARG A 265 7.75 1.93 12.26
C ARG A 265 7.52 2.72 13.54
N ALA A 266 6.40 3.45 13.63
CA ALA A 266 6.08 4.22 14.83
C ALA A 266 5.99 3.30 16.06
N ASN A 267 5.29 2.17 15.96
CA ASN A 267 5.24 1.19 17.04
C ASN A 267 6.62 0.63 17.42
N ARG A 268 7.49 0.38 16.44
CA ARG A 268 8.86 -0.11 16.67
C ARG A 268 9.71 0.95 17.37
N ASP A 269 9.62 2.20 16.93
CA ASP A 269 10.32 3.34 17.52
C ASP A 269 9.87 3.55 18.98
N ASP A 270 8.55 3.50 19.25
CA ASP A 270 8.00 3.57 20.61
C ASP A 270 8.51 2.43 21.51
N LEU A 271 8.55 1.21 20.97
CA LEU A 271 9.04 0.04 21.71
C LEU A 271 10.53 0.19 22.03
N GLN A 272 11.33 0.66 21.07
CA GLN A 272 12.75 0.93 21.26
C GLN A 272 12.99 1.99 22.34
N GLN A 273 12.22 3.09 22.31
CA GLN A 273 12.28 4.13 23.34
C GLN A 273 11.89 3.59 24.72
N ALA A 274 10.82 2.80 24.81
CA ALA A 274 10.38 2.19 26.06
C ALA A 274 11.37 1.16 26.62
N THR A 275 12.17 0.50 25.77
CA THR A 275 13.27 -0.36 26.21
C THR A 275 14.53 0.41 26.59
N ALA A 276 14.75 1.58 26.00
CA ALA A 276 15.91 2.44 26.27
C ALA A 276 15.74 3.32 27.53
N ASP A 277 14.50 3.51 28.01
CA ASP A 277 14.24 4.26 29.24
C ASP A 277 14.71 3.48 30.49
N PRO A 278 15.76 3.98 31.20
CA PRO A 278 16.28 3.33 32.40
C PRO A 278 15.24 3.22 33.52
N ALA A 279 14.30 4.17 33.63
CA ALA A 279 13.28 4.16 34.68
C ALA A 279 12.26 3.03 34.47
N ALA A 280 11.85 2.79 33.21
CA ALA A 280 10.97 1.68 32.85
C ALA A 280 11.65 0.31 33.05
N SER A 281 12.96 0.23 32.81
CA SER A 281 13.79 -0.94 33.13
C SER A 281 13.86 -1.21 34.63
N VAL A 282 14.07 -0.18 35.45
CA VAL A 282 14.13 -0.29 36.92
C VAL A 282 12.79 -0.78 37.49
N ILE A 283 11.66 -0.22 37.02
CA ILE A 283 10.33 -0.66 37.46
C ILE A 283 10.08 -2.12 37.06
N ARG A 284 10.42 -2.51 35.83
CA ARG A 284 10.29 -3.90 35.35
C ARG A 284 11.13 -4.87 36.17
N ASN A 285 12.38 -4.52 36.46
CA ASN A 285 13.27 -5.35 37.28
C ASN A 285 12.75 -5.47 38.71
N ARG A 286 12.24 -4.38 39.30
CA ARG A 286 11.65 -4.39 40.65
C ARG A 286 10.40 -5.27 40.74
N ILE A 287 9.55 -5.25 39.70
CA ILE A 287 8.40 -6.15 39.59
C ILE A 287 8.87 -7.61 39.50
N LEU A 288 9.83 -7.92 38.62
CA LEU A 288 10.39 -9.26 38.49
C LEU A 288 10.99 -9.76 39.82
N GLU A 289 11.83 -8.97 40.49
CA GLU A 289 12.40 -9.29 41.81
C GLU A 289 11.32 -9.54 42.87
N SER A 290 10.28 -8.70 42.91
CA SER A 290 9.17 -8.87 43.87
C SER A 290 8.25 -10.06 43.57
N THR A 291 8.22 -10.54 42.32
CA THR A 291 7.31 -11.62 41.87
C THR A 291 7.98 -12.99 41.79
N VAL A 292 9.31 -13.07 41.73
CA VAL A 292 10.09 -14.33 41.70
C VAL A 292 9.77 -15.24 42.90
N GLY A 293 9.57 -14.67 44.09
CA GLY A 293 9.19 -15.44 45.30
C GLY A 293 7.78 -16.05 45.27
N PHE A 294 6.90 -15.58 44.36
CA PHE A 294 5.54 -16.10 44.18
C PHE A 294 5.44 -17.16 43.09
N LEU A 295 6.44 -17.25 42.19
CA LEU A 295 6.53 -18.27 41.15
C LEU A 295 7.25 -19.54 41.61
N SER A 296 7.83 -19.52 42.82
CA SER A 296 8.49 -20.66 43.45
C SER A 296 7.82 -20.99 44.79
N ARG A 297 6.65 -21.64 44.73
CA ARG A 297 6.20 -22.56 45.79
C ARG A 297 5.70 -23.85 45.11
N PRO A 298 6.03 -25.02 45.69
CA PRO A 298 5.98 -26.32 45.03
C PRO A 298 4.57 -26.78 44.64
#